data_AF-A0A3N0ZKW7-F1
#
_entry.id   AF-A0A3N0ZKW7-F1
#
_cell.length_a   1.000
_cell.length_b   1.000
_cell.length_c   1.000
_cell.angle_alpha   90.00
_cell.angle_beta   90.00
_cell.angle_gamma   90.00
#
_symmetry.space_group_name_H-M   'P 1'
#
loop_
_entity.id
_entity.type
_entity.pdbx_description
1 polymer ?
#
loop_
_entity_poly.entity_id
_entity_poly.type
_entity_poly.pdbx_seq_one_letter_code
_entity_poly.pdbx_strand_id
1 'polypeptide(L)'
;MLRSSLKSLLVLLCAALFSFSSLKSQPAFRAQERLGEFKKMRLLEILDLDENTSAKFLAKYNAAEKAIQEKHKEVQDALLDLEYQLRKKASKDEISKQSQKLMDAQKALANTMFEQQKEIKSVLNEEQFARYLIFEHRFRERLQKAIIERAKGKGNKNGMDRRKGKFGPPDDGFGPPDGDFDGGNVK
;
A
#
# COMPACT_ATOMS: atom_id res chain seq x y z
N MET A 1 39.78 36.76 14.05
CA MET A 1 39.10 36.18 12.86
C MET A 1 38.54 34.77 13.10
N LEU A 2 39.12 33.92 13.98
CA LEU A 2 38.56 32.59 14.31
C LEU A 2 37.22 32.60 15.09
N ARG A 3 36.95 33.63 15.91
CA ARG A 3 35.73 33.67 16.75
C ARG A 3 34.46 34.01 15.96
N SER A 4 34.57 34.73 14.85
CA SER A 4 33.44 35.07 13.97
C SER A 4 33.08 33.92 13.04
N SER A 5 34.07 33.16 12.56
CA SER A 5 33.86 31.97 11.74
C SER A 5 33.25 30.80 12.53
N LEU A 6 33.55 30.68 13.83
CA LEU A 6 32.94 29.66 14.70
C LEU A 6 31.44 29.93 14.93
N LYS A 7 31.06 31.21 15.08
CA LYS A 7 29.66 31.62 15.23
C LYS A 7 28.86 31.40 13.94
N SER A 8 29.43 31.73 12.79
CA SER A 8 28.77 31.48 11.49
C SER A 8 28.64 29.99 11.18
N LEU A 9 29.62 29.16 11.58
CA LEU A 9 29.54 27.70 11.49
C LEU A 9 28.40 27.12 12.35
N LEU A 10 28.24 27.60 13.59
CA LEU A 10 27.16 27.20 14.50
C LEU A 10 25.78 27.59 13.97
N VAL A 11 25.64 28.77 13.35
CA VAL A 11 24.39 29.21 12.73
C VAL A 11 24.03 28.34 11.52
N LEU A 12 25.01 27.99 10.67
CA LEU A 12 24.82 27.08 9.54
C LEU A 12 24.45 25.65 10.01
N LEU A 13 25.06 25.16 11.09
CA LEU A 13 24.73 23.87 11.68
C LEU A 13 23.29 23.85 12.24
N CYS A 14 22.88 24.89 12.97
CA CYS A 14 21.51 25.02 13.47
C CYS A 14 20.48 25.14 12.34
N ALA A 15 20.80 25.86 11.26
CA ALA A 15 19.94 25.96 10.09
C ALA A 15 19.80 24.59 9.37
N ALA A 16 20.89 23.85 9.23
CA ALA A 16 20.87 22.50 8.64
C ALA A 16 20.05 21.50 9.49
N LEU A 17 20.11 21.60 10.82
CA LEU A 17 19.31 20.78 11.73
C LEU A 17 17.81 21.12 11.68
N PHE A 18 17.44 22.38 11.43
CA PHE A 18 16.04 22.78 11.26
C PHE A 18 15.44 22.33 9.92
N SER A 19 16.24 22.30 8.84
CA SER A 19 15.75 21.89 7.51
C SER A 19 15.45 20.38 7.42
N PHE A 20 16.05 19.53 8.24
CA PHE A 20 15.81 18.07 8.21
C PHE A 20 14.42 17.67 8.73
N SER A 21 13.80 18.47 9.60
CA SER A 21 12.48 18.18 10.20
C SER A 21 11.32 18.27 9.19
N SER A 22 11.52 18.94 8.05
CA SER A 22 10.48 19.17 7.05
C SER A 22 10.27 18.00 6.08
N LEU A 23 11.17 17.00 6.01
CA LEU A 23 11.01 15.88 5.08
C LEU A 23 9.89 14.89 5.47
N LYS A 24 9.47 14.86 6.75
CA LYS A 24 8.40 13.98 7.26
C LYS A 24 6.99 14.57 7.16
N SER A 25 6.81 15.75 6.57
CA SER A 25 5.52 16.45 6.56
C SER A 25 4.62 16.15 5.34
N GLN A 26 4.93 15.14 4.53
CA GLN A 26 4.08 14.80 3.38
C GLN A 26 2.70 14.27 3.82
N PRO A 27 1.59 14.80 3.27
CA PRO A 27 0.24 14.48 3.73
C PRO A 27 -0.17 13.02 3.51
N ALA A 28 0.40 12.33 2.53
CA ALA A 28 0.13 10.91 2.27
C ALA A 28 0.70 9.99 3.36
N PHE A 29 1.92 10.27 3.84
CA PHE A 29 2.58 9.51 4.89
C PHE A 29 1.78 9.55 6.21
N ARG A 30 1.32 10.75 6.60
CA ARG A 30 0.46 10.92 7.79
C ARG A 30 -0.88 10.22 7.68
N ALA A 31 -1.44 10.09 6.47
CA ALA A 31 -2.71 9.39 6.28
C ALA A 31 -2.55 7.87 6.49
N GLN A 32 -1.46 7.28 6.00
CA GLN A 32 -1.16 5.86 6.21
C GLN A 32 -0.89 5.54 7.68
N GLU A 33 -0.13 6.39 8.38
CA GLU A 33 0.16 6.23 9.81
C GLU A 33 -1.12 6.26 10.66
N ARG A 34 -1.97 7.28 10.47
CA ARG A 34 -3.26 7.40 11.16
C ARG A 34 -4.19 6.21 10.89
N LEU A 35 -4.18 5.72 9.65
CA LEU A 35 -4.96 4.55 9.28
C LEU A 35 -4.47 3.29 9.99
N GLY A 36 -3.14 3.13 10.10
CA GLY A 36 -2.52 2.03 10.84
C GLY A 36 -2.83 2.09 12.33
N GLU A 37 -2.77 3.26 12.95
CA GLU A 37 -3.17 3.47 14.35
C GLU A 37 -4.65 3.16 14.58
N PHE A 38 -5.53 3.65 13.71
CA PHE A 38 -6.95 3.33 13.77
C PHE A 38 -7.21 1.83 13.66
N LYS A 39 -6.54 1.15 12.72
CA LYS A 39 -6.64 -0.30 12.53
C LYS A 39 -6.22 -1.05 13.81
N LYS A 40 -5.12 -0.65 14.44
CA LYS A 40 -4.64 -1.23 15.72
C LYS A 40 -5.65 -1.05 16.85
N MET A 41 -6.16 0.16 17.04
CA MET A 41 -7.16 0.43 18.09
C MET A 41 -8.42 -0.42 17.89
N ARG A 42 -8.93 -0.52 16.65
CA ARG A 42 -10.09 -1.36 16.35
C ARG A 42 -9.85 -2.85 16.58
N LEU A 43 -8.64 -3.32 16.29
CA LEU A 43 -8.26 -4.70 16.59
C LEU A 43 -8.25 -4.96 18.09
N LEU A 44 -7.67 -4.07 18.90
CA LEU A 44 -7.70 -4.20 20.36
C LEU A 44 -9.14 -4.25 20.91
N GLU A 45 -10.02 -3.39 20.40
CA GLU A 45 -11.44 -3.37 20.79
C GLU A 45 -12.17 -4.67 20.42
N ILE A 46 -11.99 -5.18 19.20
CA ILE A 46 -12.77 -6.33 18.69
C ILE A 46 -12.26 -7.66 19.25
N LEU A 47 -10.97 -7.74 19.55
CA LEU A 47 -10.33 -8.93 20.09
C LEU A 47 -10.49 -9.06 21.60
N ASP A 48 -10.87 -7.98 22.29
CA ASP A 48 -11.10 -7.94 23.74
C ASP A 48 -9.96 -8.61 24.53
N LEU A 49 -8.74 -8.15 24.25
CA LEU A 49 -7.52 -8.73 24.80
C LEU A 49 -7.24 -8.17 26.20
N ASP A 50 -6.79 -9.03 27.12
CA ASP A 50 -6.20 -8.59 28.38
C ASP A 50 -4.88 -7.83 28.15
N GLU A 51 -4.39 -7.13 29.16
CA GLU A 51 -3.20 -6.27 29.04
C GLU A 51 -1.94 -7.04 28.61
N ASN A 52 -1.73 -8.26 29.13
CA ASN A 52 -0.57 -9.08 28.81
C ASN A 52 -0.63 -9.60 27.37
N THR A 53 -1.80 -10.10 26.95
CA THR A 53 -2.01 -10.58 25.58
C THR A 53 -1.99 -9.42 24.57
N SER A 54 -2.52 -8.26 24.92
CA SER A 54 -2.49 -7.04 24.11
C SER A 54 -1.06 -6.62 23.78
N ALA A 55 -0.16 -6.60 24.76
CA ALA A 55 1.24 -6.22 24.54
C ALA A 55 1.94 -7.18 23.55
N LYS A 56 1.74 -8.49 23.71
CA LYS A 56 2.31 -9.51 22.81
C LYS A 56 1.72 -9.41 21.40
N PHE A 57 0.40 -9.25 21.31
CA PHE A 57 -0.31 -9.06 20.05
C PHE A 57 0.22 -7.84 19.31
N LEU A 58 0.31 -6.67 19.96
CA LEU A 58 0.79 -5.45 19.32
C LEU A 58 2.24 -5.58 18.85
N ALA A 59 3.11 -6.24 19.61
CA ALA A 59 4.49 -6.50 19.20
C ALA A 59 4.55 -7.32 17.91
N LYS A 60 3.81 -8.45 17.85
CA LYS A 60 3.72 -9.32 16.66
C LYS A 60 3.08 -8.59 15.49
N TYR A 61 1.99 -7.86 15.73
CA TYR A 61 1.25 -7.12 14.71
C TYR A 61 2.08 -5.99 14.09
N ASN A 62 2.83 -5.24 14.90
CA ASN A 62 3.72 -4.19 14.40
C ASN A 62 4.84 -4.77 13.51
N ALA A 63 5.43 -5.89 13.92
CA ALA A 63 6.43 -6.58 13.11
C ALA A 63 5.83 -7.09 11.79
N ALA A 64 4.63 -7.67 11.85
CA ALA A 64 3.89 -8.15 10.69
C ALA A 64 3.59 -7.05 9.67
N GLU A 65 3.02 -5.93 10.13
CA GLU A 65 2.70 -4.79 9.26
C GLU A 65 3.96 -4.23 8.59
N LYS A 66 5.08 -4.13 9.33
CA LYS A 66 6.34 -3.66 8.76
C LYS A 66 6.86 -4.60 7.67
N ALA A 67 6.89 -5.91 7.94
CA ALA A 67 7.32 -6.91 6.97
C ALA A 67 6.44 -6.92 5.71
N ILE A 68 5.12 -6.84 5.88
CA ILE A 68 4.17 -6.77 4.77
C ILE A 68 4.35 -5.48 3.97
N GLN A 69 4.56 -4.35 4.63
CA GLN A 69 4.81 -3.06 3.97
C GLN A 69 6.11 -3.07 3.15
N GLU A 70 7.18 -3.66 3.68
CA GLU A 70 8.44 -3.84 2.96
C GLU A 70 8.25 -4.68 1.69
N LYS A 71 7.53 -5.81 1.78
CA LYS A 71 7.21 -6.64 0.60
C LYS A 71 6.28 -5.96 -0.40
N HIS A 72 5.33 -5.16 0.07
CA HIS A 72 4.52 -4.32 -0.83
C HIS A 72 5.38 -3.34 -1.62
N LYS A 73 6.39 -2.74 -0.97
CA LYS A 73 7.31 -1.84 -1.65
C LYS A 73 8.12 -2.57 -2.73
N GLU A 74 8.65 -3.77 -2.42
CA GLU A 74 9.36 -4.60 -3.41
C GLU A 74 8.50 -4.91 -4.65
N VAL A 75 7.21 -5.21 -4.45
CA VAL A 75 6.27 -5.43 -5.56
C VAL A 75 6.07 -4.16 -6.39
N GLN A 76 5.92 -3.01 -5.74
CA GLN A 76 5.76 -1.72 -6.43
C GLN A 76 7.01 -1.35 -7.23
N ASP A 77 8.20 -1.50 -6.63
CA ASP A 77 9.47 -1.22 -7.29
C ASP A 77 9.66 -2.15 -8.51
N ALA A 78 9.37 -3.45 -8.37
CA ALA A 78 9.45 -4.40 -9.49
C ALA A 78 8.46 -4.11 -10.62
N LEU A 79 7.26 -3.61 -10.29
CA LEU A 79 6.25 -3.17 -11.25
C LEU A 79 6.71 -1.93 -12.02
N LEU A 80 7.20 -0.91 -11.32
CA LEU A 80 7.72 0.32 -11.94
C LEU A 80 8.91 0.03 -12.87
N ASP A 81 9.80 -0.87 -12.45
CA ASP A 81 10.89 -1.33 -13.29
C ASP A 81 10.37 -2.03 -14.56
N LEU A 82 9.35 -2.89 -14.45
CA LEU A 82 8.76 -3.57 -15.61
C LEU A 82 8.11 -2.56 -16.57
N GLU A 83 7.36 -1.59 -16.04
CA GLU A 83 6.80 -0.50 -16.84
C GLU A 83 7.91 0.27 -17.57
N TYR A 84 9.03 0.56 -16.89
CA TYR A 84 10.18 1.22 -17.49
C TYR A 84 10.78 0.41 -18.64
N GLN A 85 10.97 -0.92 -18.46
CA GLN A 85 11.47 -1.80 -19.52
C GLN A 85 10.55 -1.78 -20.75
N LEU A 86 9.22 -1.79 -20.54
CA LEU A 86 8.24 -1.71 -21.63
C LEU A 86 8.31 -0.35 -22.34
N ARG A 87 8.37 0.77 -21.60
CA ARG A 87 8.45 2.12 -22.19
C ARG A 87 9.70 2.33 -23.03
N LYS A 88 10.85 1.80 -22.60
CA LYS A 88 12.11 1.89 -23.37
C LYS A 88 12.24 0.84 -24.48
N LYS A 89 11.22 0.01 -24.70
CA LYS A 89 11.20 -1.08 -25.70
C LYS A 89 12.39 -2.03 -25.53
N ALA A 90 12.61 -2.48 -24.29
CA ALA A 90 13.66 -3.44 -23.95
C ALA A 90 13.53 -4.75 -24.74
N SER A 91 14.60 -5.53 -24.77
CA SER A 91 14.60 -6.85 -25.40
C SER A 91 13.62 -7.81 -24.72
N LYS A 92 13.20 -8.86 -25.45
CA LYS A 92 12.32 -9.91 -24.92
C LYS A 92 12.89 -10.56 -23.65
N ASP A 93 14.20 -10.78 -23.61
CA ASP A 93 14.87 -11.39 -22.46
C ASP A 93 14.88 -10.47 -21.23
N GLU A 94 15.10 -9.17 -21.41
CA GLU A 94 15.02 -8.18 -20.33
C GLU A 94 13.59 -8.07 -19.76
N ILE A 95 12.58 -8.06 -20.63
CA ILE A 95 11.17 -8.05 -20.23
C ILE A 95 10.86 -9.33 -19.46
N SER A 96 11.22 -10.50 -19.99
CA SER A 96 10.98 -11.80 -19.33
C SER A 96 11.63 -11.87 -17.95
N LYS A 97 12.89 -11.43 -17.82
CA LYS A 97 13.59 -11.38 -16.53
C LYS A 97 12.88 -10.45 -15.54
N GLN A 98 12.40 -9.29 -15.99
CA GLN A 98 11.73 -8.34 -15.12
C GLN A 98 10.32 -8.80 -14.74
N SER A 99 9.60 -9.47 -15.64
CA SER A 99 8.33 -10.13 -15.33
C SER A 99 8.51 -11.20 -14.26
N GLN A 100 9.55 -12.02 -14.36
CA GLN A 100 9.84 -13.03 -13.34
C GLN A 100 10.09 -12.41 -11.96
N LYS A 101 10.87 -11.32 -11.88
CA LYS A 101 11.08 -10.60 -10.62
C LYS A 101 9.79 -10.09 -10.00
N LEU A 102 8.86 -9.55 -10.80
CA LEU A 102 7.55 -9.12 -10.29
C LEU A 102 6.76 -10.30 -9.74
N MET A 103 6.73 -11.43 -10.45
CA MET A 103 6.07 -12.66 -9.98
C MET A 103 6.68 -13.17 -8.67
N ASP A 104 8.01 -13.17 -8.56
CA ASP A 104 8.72 -13.59 -7.35
C ASP A 104 8.43 -12.66 -6.16
N ALA A 105 8.39 -11.35 -6.39
CA ALA A 105 8.02 -10.36 -5.36
C ALA A 105 6.56 -10.56 -4.89
N GLN A 106 5.63 -10.80 -5.82
CA GLN A 106 4.22 -11.08 -5.49
C GLN A 106 4.09 -12.37 -4.66
N LYS A 107 4.82 -13.42 -5.04
CA LYS A 107 4.88 -14.67 -4.27
C LYS A 107 5.45 -14.45 -2.87
N ALA A 108 6.54 -13.70 -2.75
CA ALA A 108 7.16 -13.38 -1.47
C ALA A 108 6.20 -12.59 -0.56
N LEU A 109 5.45 -11.63 -1.11
CA LEU A 109 4.41 -10.91 -0.39
C LEU A 109 3.31 -11.86 0.13
N ALA A 110 2.78 -12.73 -0.72
CA ALA A 110 1.75 -13.70 -0.32
C ALA A 110 2.22 -14.65 0.78
N ASN A 111 3.45 -15.17 0.66
CA ASN A 111 4.07 -16.02 1.69
C ASN A 111 4.25 -15.26 3.01
N THR A 112 4.77 -14.03 2.94
CA THR A 112 4.95 -13.18 4.13
C THR A 112 3.61 -12.94 4.82
N MET A 113 2.55 -12.59 4.07
CA MET A 113 1.20 -12.43 4.64
C MET A 113 0.72 -13.68 5.38
N PHE A 114 0.95 -14.87 4.81
CA PHE A 114 0.57 -16.14 5.43
C PHE A 114 1.38 -16.46 6.69
N GLU A 115 2.69 -16.24 6.65
CA GLU A 115 3.58 -16.43 7.81
C GLU A 115 3.21 -15.48 8.96
N GLN A 116 2.94 -14.21 8.65
CA GLN A 116 2.53 -13.24 9.67
C GLN A 116 1.18 -13.61 10.31
N GLN A 117 0.23 -14.17 9.54
CA GLN A 117 -1.01 -14.68 10.13
C GLN A 117 -0.76 -15.82 11.12
N LYS A 118 0.20 -16.71 10.85
CA LYS A 118 0.59 -17.76 11.81
C LYS A 118 1.21 -17.19 13.08
N GLU A 119 2.08 -16.19 12.94
CA GLU A 119 2.68 -15.49 14.08
C GLU A 119 1.62 -14.82 14.95
N ILE A 120 0.61 -14.20 14.35
CA ILE A 120 -0.52 -13.60 15.09
C ILE A 120 -1.38 -14.68 15.75
N LYS A 121 -1.65 -15.79 15.06
CA LYS A 121 -2.38 -16.94 15.65
C LYS A 121 -1.71 -17.45 16.93
N SER A 122 -0.39 -17.40 17.03
CA SER A 122 0.34 -17.91 18.21
C SER A 122 0.06 -17.16 19.52
N VAL A 123 -0.50 -15.95 19.44
CA VAL A 123 -0.79 -15.09 20.59
C VAL A 123 -2.28 -14.84 20.81
N LEU A 124 -3.14 -15.45 20.00
CA LEU A 124 -4.60 -15.33 20.07
C LEU A 124 -5.23 -16.69 20.29
N ASN A 125 -6.39 -16.73 20.97
CA ASN A 125 -7.22 -17.93 20.96
C ASN A 125 -7.96 -18.09 19.62
N GLU A 126 -8.65 -19.21 19.43
CA GLU A 126 -9.31 -19.53 18.15
C GLU A 126 -10.38 -18.52 17.76
N GLU A 127 -11.21 -18.08 18.70
CA GLU A 127 -12.26 -17.10 18.46
C GLU A 127 -11.68 -15.72 18.09
N GLN A 128 -10.68 -15.27 18.86
CA GLN A 128 -9.96 -14.03 18.61
C GLN A 128 -9.28 -14.06 17.23
N PHE A 129 -8.63 -15.17 16.88
CA PHE A 129 -8.00 -15.29 15.57
C PHE A 129 -9.04 -15.27 14.43
N ALA A 130 -10.20 -15.91 14.59
CA ALA A 130 -11.28 -15.82 13.60
C ALA A 130 -11.80 -14.38 13.45
N ARG A 131 -12.01 -13.65 14.56
CA ARG A 131 -12.39 -12.23 14.56
C ARG A 131 -11.33 -11.36 13.86
N TYR A 132 -10.05 -11.62 14.12
CA TYR A 132 -8.93 -10.97 13.45
C TYR A 132 -9.00 -11.14 11.93
N LEU A 133 -9.16 -12.38 11.43
CA LEU A 133 -9.24 -12.67 9.99
C LEU A 133 -10.43 -11.95 9.33
N ILE A 134 -11.61 -12.00 9.95
CA ILE A 134 -12.81 -11.32 9.45
C ILE A 134 -12.59 -9.81 9.40
N PHE A 135 -11.99 -9.25 10.45
CA PHE A 135 -11.70 -7.83 10.51
C PHE A 135 -10.72 -7.40 9.41
N GLU A 136 -9.59 -8.10 9.25
CA GLU A 136 -8.56 -7.81 8.24
C GLU A 136 -9.15 -7.78 6.83
N HIS A 137 -9.95 -8.80 6.50
CA HIS A 137 -10.60 -8.90 5.20
C HIS A 137 -11.55 -7.72 4.95
N ARG A 138 -12.48 -7.48 5.88
CA ARG A 138 -13.46 -6.39 5.77
C ARG A 138 -12.82 -5.00 5.80
N PHE A 139 -11.73 -4.84 6.54
CA PHE A 139 -11.00 -3.58 6.61
C PHE A 139 -10.36 -3.26 5.25
N ARG A 140 -9.70 -4.25 4.63
CA ARG A 140 -9.09 -4.11 3.30
C ARG A 140 -10.12 -3.74 2.23
N GLU A 141 -11.26 -4.46 2.20
CA GLU A 141 -12.33 -4.16 1.24
C GLU A 141 -12.88 -2.74 1.40
N ARG A 142 -13.16 -2.32 2.65
CA ARG A 142 -13.67 -0.97 2.92
C ARG A 142 -12.64 0.10 2.58
N LEU A 143 -11.36 -0.14 2.87
CA LEU A 143 -10.28 0.78 2.52
C LEU A 143 -10.18 0.94 1.01
N GLN A 144 -10.20 -0.16 0.26
CA GLN A 144 -10.13 -0.12 -1.21
C GLN A 144 -11.32 0.65 -1.79
N LYS A 145 -12.55 0.37 -1.31
CA LYS A 145 -13.76 1.12 -1.72
C LYS A 145 -13.63 2.61 -1.43
N ALA A 146 -13.20 2.98 -0.22
CA ALA A 146 -13.03 4.38 0.18
C ALA A 146 -11.97 5.12 -0.68
N ILE A 147 -10.88 4.45 -1.05
CA ILE A 147 -9.86 5.01 -1.95
C ILE A 147 -10.45 5.26 -3.34
N ILE A 148 -11.17 4.29 -3.90
CA ILE A 148 -11.82 4.40 -5.22
C ILE A 148 -12.87 5.51 -5.24
N GLU A 149 -13.75 5.57 -4.22
CA GLU A 149 -14.79 6.59 -4.11
C GLU A 149 -14.18 8.00 -3.99
N ARG A 150 -13.11 8.15 -3.21
CA ARG A 150 -12.39 9.42 -3.10
C ARG A 150 -11.74 9.83 -4.43
N ALA A 151 -11.22 8.88 -5.20
CA ALA A 151 -10.68 9.14 -6.52
C ALA A 151 -11.78 9.60 -7.50
N LYS A 152 -12.96 8.94 -7.48
CA LYS A 152 -14.12 9.30 -8.30
C LYS A 152 -14.71 10.67 -7.94
N GLY A 153 -14.84 10.98 -6.64
CA GLY A 153 -15.41 12.23 -6.15
C GLY A 153 -14.59 13.49 -6.46
N LYS A 154 -13.29 13.36 -6.76
CA LYS A 154 -12.43 14.46 -7.23
C LYS A 154 -12.58 14.78 -8.72
N GLY A 155 -13.15 13.87 -9.52
CA GLY A 155 -13.36 14.07 -10.96
C GLY A 155 -14.60 14.87 -11.34
N ASN A 156 -15.52 15.15 -10.41
CA ASN A 156 -16.88 15.58 -10.74
C ASN A 156 -17.28 17.00 -10.27
N LYS A 157 -16.31 17.90 -10.00
CA LYS A 157 -16.62 19.28 -9.58
C LYS A 157 -16.13 20.41 -10.49
N ASN A 158 -15.32 20.13 -11.52
CA ASN A 158 -14.87 21.15 -12.48
C ASN A 158 -15.08 20.68 -13.93
N GLY A 159 -16.32 20.57 -14.36
CA GLY A 159 -16.62 20.16 -15.73
C GLY A 159 -18.09 20.31 -16.12
N MET A 160 -18.67 21.50 -15.94
CA MET A 160 -19.78 21.89 -16.80
C MET A 160 -19.27 21.84 -18.25
N ASP A 161 -19.88 20.97 -19.03
CA ASP A 161 -20.36 21.30 -20.36
C ASP A 161 -19.30 21.81 -21.36
N ARG A 162 -18.33 20.96 -21.73
CA ARG A 162 -17.65 21.05 -23.04
C ARG A 162 -17.23 19.67 -23.54
N ARG A 163 -17.84 19.28 -24.67
CA ARG A 163 -17.42 18.27 -25.67
C ARG A 163 -18.03 16.86 -25.55
N LYS A 164 -19.13 16.68 -26.29
CA LYS A 164 -19.17 15.61 -27.31
C LYS A 164 -17.84 15.62 -28.06
N GLY A 165 -17.01 14.61 -27.88
CA GLY A 165 -15.75 14.50 -28.60
C GLY A 165 -14.79 13.53 -27.93
N LYS A 166 -14.85 12.26 -28.35
CA LYS A 166 -13.78 11.25 -28.34
C LYS A 166 -12.57 11.59 -27.44
N PHE A 167 -12.67 11.29 -26.15
CA PHE A 167 -11.49 11.08 -25.30
C PHE A 167 -11.93 10.17 -24.15
N GLY A 168 -12.09 8.89 -24.46
CA GLY A 168 -11.95 7.84 -23.46
C GLY A 168 -10.48 7.71 -23.03
N PRO A 169 -10.17 6.93 -21.99
CA PRO A 169 -8.79 6.51 -21.74
C PRO A 169 -8.22 5.92 -23.05
N PRO A 170 -6.91 6.06 -23.32
CA PRO A 170 -6.29 5.36 -24.45
C PRO A 170 -6.68 3.89 -24.34
N ASP A 171 -7.31 3.37 -25.38
CA ASP A 171 -7.63 1.96 -25.53
C ASP A 171 -6.29 1.21 -25.51
N ASP A 172 -5.93 0.70 -24.33
CA ASP A 172 -4.72 -0.06 -24.08
C ASP A 172 -4.88 -1.53 -24.48
N GLY A 173 -5.97 -1.86 -25.19
CA GLY A 173 -6.18 -3.19 -25.78
C GLY A 173 -6.27 -4.32 -24.76
N PHE A 174 -6.40 -3.98 -23.48
CA PHE A 174 -6.52 -4.91 -22.36
C PHE A 174 -7.85 -4.70 -21.62
N GLY A 175 -8.91 -4.40 -22.38
CA GLY A 175 -10.28 -4.66 -21.94
C GLY A 175 -10.58 -6.16 -22.04
N PRO A 176 -11.47 -6.71 -21.19
CA PRO A 176 -12.02 -8.03 -21.48
C PRO A 176 -12.61 -8.00 -22.90
N PRO A 177 -12.44 -9.05 -23.72
CA PRO A 177 -13.09 -9.09 -25.02
C PRO A 177 -14.58 -8.89 -24.78
N ASP A 178 -15.15 -7.86 -25.40
CA ASP A 178 -16.60 -7.70 -25.56
C ASP A 178 -17.07 -8.83 -26.46
N GLY A 179 -17.10 -10.03 -25.89
CA GLY A 179 -17.60 -11.25 -26.48
C GLY A 179 -18.92 -11.55 -25.81
N ASP A 180 -19.98 -11.31 -26.55
CA ASP A 180 -21.34 -11.73 -26.23
C ASP A 180 -21.33 -13.19 -25.75
N PHE A 181 -21.51 -13.40 -24.44
CA PHE A 181 -21.84 -14.71 -23.91
C PHE A 181 -23.31 -14.96 -24.28
N ASP A 182 -23.54 -15.31 -25.54
CA ASP A 182 -24.81 -15.83 -26.01
C ASP A 182 -25.07 -17.13 -25.25
N GLY A 183 -26.03 -17.07 -24.32
CA GLY A 183 -26.54 -18.21 -23.57
C GLY A 183 -27.34 -19.16 -24.47
N GLY A 184 -26.71 -19.62 -25.55
CA GLY A 184 -27.22 -20.58 -26.51
C GLY A 184 -27.33 -21.96 -25.89
N ASN A 185 -28.48 -22.19 -25.27
CA ASN A 185 -29.21 -23.45 -25.13
C ASN A 185 -28.50 -24.71 -25.69
N VAL A 186 -27.92 -25.53 -24.81
CA VAL A 186 -27.50 -26.89 -25.15
C VAL A 186 -28.67 -27.82 -24.83
N LYS A 187 -29.21 -28.44 -25.87
CA LYS A 187 -30.16 -29.56 -25.79
C LYS A 187 -29.51 -30.79 -25.17
#